data_AF-A0A973FJG0-F1
#
_entry.id   AF-A0A973FJG0-F1
#
_cell.length_a   1.000
_cell.length_b   1.000
_cell.length_c   1.000
_cell.angle_alpha   90.00
_cell.angle_beta   90.00
_cell.angle_gamma   90.00
#
_symmetry.space_group_name_H-M   'P 1'
#
loop_
_entity.id
_entity.type
_entity.pdbx_description
1 polymer ?
#
loop_
_entity_poly.entity_id
_entity_poly.type
_entity_poly.pdbx_seq_one_letter_code
_entity_poly.pdbx_strand_id
1 'polypeptide(L)'
;MTDIKMPIYFHANYKVIIRTKDWETRERAQKLSIREISPEEQKASFKDLDEKDMPTHQIVFYDFGCKRVIEGKLLENVEEKITFKVLEKEYEFSHLRPPSAQG
;
A
#
# COMPACT_ATOMS: atom_id res chain seq x y z
N MET A 1 -10.58 3.60 -12.09
CA MET A 1 -10.93 3.30 -10.68
C MET A 1 -10.91 1.81 -10.48
N THR A 2 -9.76 1.34 -10.04
CA THR A 2 -9.53 0.03 -9.48
C THR A 2 -10.31 -0.06 -8.17
N ASP A 3 -11.18 -1.05 -8.08
CA ASP A 3 -11.91 -1.34 -6.86
C ASP A 3 -10.99 -2.08 -5.88
N ILE A 4 -10.81 -1.52 -4.68
CA ILE A 4 -9.94 -2.10 -3.65
C ILE A 4 -10.75 -3.09 -2.84
N LYS A 5 -10.43 -4.38 -2.96
CA LYS A 5 -11.21 -5.47 -2.35
C LYS A 5 -11.02 -5.56 -0.85
N MET A 6 -9.82 -5.29 -0.36
CA MET A 6 -9.56 -5.24 1.08
C MET A 6 -10.31 -4.04 1.69
N PRO A 7 -11.20 -4.23 2.68
CA PRO A 7 -11.88 -3.12 3.32
C PRO A 7 -10.88 -2.14 3.95
N ILE A 8 -11.07 -0.84 3.75
CA ILE A 8 -10.22 0.20 4.35
C ILE A 8 -11.06 1.06 5.29
N TYR A 9 -10.72 1.03 6.57
CA TYR A 9 -11.36 1.80 7.63
C TYR A 9 -10.38 2.82 8.19
N PHE A 10 -10.82 4.07 8.34
CA PHE A 10 -9.97 5.16 8.81
C PHE A 10 -9.41 4.95 10.22
N HIS A 11 -10.19 4.30 11.10
CA HIS A 11 -9.83 4.05 12.52
C HIS A 11 -9.35 2.61 12.79
N ALA A 12 -8.91 1.87 11.77
CA ALA A 12 -8.36 0.52 11.94
C ALA A 12 -6.83 0.50 12.11
N ASN A 13 -6.34 -0.60 12.69
CA ASN A 13 -4.93 -0.93 12.72
C ASN A 13 -4.64 -2.02 11.69
N TYR A 14 -3.62 -1.79 10.89
CA TYR A 14 -3.13 -2.67 9.85
C TYR A 14 -1.76 -3.20 10.23
N LYS A 15 -1.44 -4.39 9.73
CA LYS A 15 -0.08 -4.88 9.61
C LYS A 15 0.44 -4.46 8.23
N VAL A 16 1.66 -3.96 8.17
CA VAL A 16 2.40 -3.82 6.92
C VAL A 16 3.60 -4.76 6.95
N ILE A 17 3.76 -5.58 5.91
CA ILE A 17 4.98 -6.37 5.71
C ILE A 17 5.74 -5.74 4.56
N ILE A 18 7.00 -5.39 4.81
CA ILE A 18 7.89 -4.85 3.80
C ILE A 18 8.91 -5.92 3.48
N ARG A 19 8.94 -6.36 2.22
CA ARG A 19 9.85 -7.41 1.74
C ARG A 19 10.80 -6.86 0.70
N THR A 20 12.03 -7.33 0.75
CA THR A 20 13.06 -7.23 -0.30
C THR A 20 13.54 -8.64 -0.61
N LYS A 21 14.47 -8.80 -1.56
CA LYS A 21 15.08 -10.10 -1.86
C LYS A 21 15.76 -10.75 -0.64
N ASP A 22 16.37 -9.94 0.22
CA ASP A 22 17.25 -10.44 1.29
C ASP A 22 16.68 -10.21 2.70
N TRP A 23 15.57 -9.48 2.83
CA TRP A 23 15.04 -9.04 4.12
C TRP A 23 13.53 -8.84 4.13
N GLU A 24 12.90 -9.18 5.26
CA GLU A 24 11.49 -8.91 5.58
C GLU A 24 11.42 -8.17 6.94
N THR A 25 10.57 -7.15 7.03
CA THR A 25 10.10 -6.60 8.31
C THR A 25 8.58 -6.56 8.41
N ARG A 26 8.10 -6.46 9.64
CA ARG A 26 6.68 -6.35 9.96
C ARG A 26 6.48 -5.16 10.87
N GLU A 27 5.69 -4.21 10.39
CA GLU A 27 5.40 -2.97 11.09
C GLU A 27 3.87 -2.80 11.24
N ARG A 28 3.47 -1.72 11.90
CA ARG A 28 2.06 -1.34 12.02
C ARG A 28 1.77 -0.19 11.06
N ALA A 29 0.56 -0.18 10.52
CA ALA A 29 0.05 0.92 9.72
C ALA A 29 -1.29 1.40 10.29
N GLN A 30 -1.44 2.71 10.42
CA GLN A 30 -2.66 3.36 10.88
C GLN A 30 -3.10 4.40 9.85
N LYS A 31 -4.40 4.72 9.83
CA LYS A 31 -4.99 5.69 8.89
C LYS A 31 -4.59 5.41 7.43
N LEU A 32 -4.64 4.14 7.03
CA LEU A 32 -4.32 3.70 5.69
C LEU A 32 -5.27 4.36 4.69
N SER A 33 -4.71 4.96 3.65
CA SER A 33 -5.43 5.55 2.53
C SER A 33 -4.70 5.17 1.24
N ILE A 34 -5.47 4.76 0.24
CA ILE A 34 -4.96 4.33 -1.05
C ILE A 34 -5.76 5.09 -2.10
N ARG A 35 -5.05 5.71 -3.05
CA ARG A 35 -5.65 6.35 -4.21
C ARG A 35 -4.94 5.92 -5.48
N GLU A 36 -5.65 5.90 -6.59
CA GLU A 36 -5.02 5.81 -7.90
C GLU A 36 -4.25 7.09 -8.23
N ILE A 37 -3.15 6.93 -8.96
CA ILE A 37 -2.40 8.02 -9.56
C ILE A 37 -2.91 8.19 -10.99
N SER A 38 -3.28 9.40 -11.37
CA SER A 38 -3.79 9.65 -12.73
C SER A 38 -2.67 9.45 -13.78
N PRO A 39 -3.02 9.15 -15.05
CA PRO A 39 -2.02 9.06 -16.11
C PRO A 39 -1.22 10.35 -16.30
N GLU A 40 -1.81 11.51 -16.00
CA GLU A 40 -1.15 12.82 -16.05
C GLU A 40 -0.12 12.96 -14.92
N GLU A 41 -0.49 12.58 -13.69
CA GLU A 41 0.42 12.55 -12.53
C GLU A 41 1.58 11.55 -12.76
N GLN A 42 1.28 10.39 -13.37
CA GLN A 42 2.28 9.39 -13.73
C GLN A 42 3.33 9.97 -14.69
N LYS A 43 2.89 10.59 -15.78
CA LYS A 43 3.77 11.22 -16.78
C LYS A 43 4.58 12.38 -16.21
N ALA A 44 4.01 13.15 -15.28
CA ALA A 44 4.69 14.31 -14.71
C ALA A 44 5.78 13.91 -13.70
N SER A 45 5.50 12.91 -12.85
CA SER A 45 6.34 12.60 -11.68
C SER A 45 7.25 11.38 -11.86
N PHE A 46 6.96 10.50 -12.82
CA PHE A 46 7.63 9.21 -12.97
C PHE A 46 8.14 8.94 -14.40
N LYS A 47 8.38 10.00 -15.18
CA LYS A 47 8.83 9.94 -16.59
C LYS A 47 10.11 9.12 -16.84
N ASP A 48 10.96 9.00 -15.83
CA ASP A 48 12.27 8.33 -15.93
C ASP A 48 12.22 6.86 -15.44
N LEU A 49 11.05 6.36 -15.02
CA LEU A 49 10.87 4.98 -14.61
C LEU A 49 10.48 4.08 -15.78
N ASP A 50 11.01 2.85 -15.79
CA ASP A 50 10.54 1.79 -16.67
C ASP A 50 9.04 1.53 -16.44
N GLU A 51 8.31 1.21 -17.50
CA GLU A 51 6.88 0.87 -17.43
C GLU A 51 6.57 -0.27 -16.43
N LYS A 52 7.52 -1.20 -16.27
CA LYS A 52 7.40 -2.31 -15.32
C LYS A 52 7.35 -1.84 -13.85
N ASP A 53 7.97 -0.70 -13.55
CA ASP A 53 8.11 -0.11 -12.21
C ASP A 53 7.24 1.15 -12.02
N MET A 54 6.50 1.56 -13.06
CA MET A 54 5.57 2.69 -13.02
C MET A 54 4.51 2.48 -11.91
N PRO A 55 4.41 3.39 -10.92
CA PRO A 55 3.44 3.25 -9.85
C PRO A 55 2.03 3.57 -10.33
N THR A 56 1.07 2.79 -9.83
CA THR A 56 -0.35 2.96 -10.17
C THR A 56 -1.14 3.60 -9.03
N HIS A 57 -0.64 3.50 -7.81
CA HIS A 57 -1.31 3.99 -6.61
C HIS A 57 -0.36 4.76 -5.70
N GLN A 58 -0.91 5.76 -5.01
CA GLN A 58 -0.27 6.39 -3.87
C GLN A 58 -0.91 5.83 -2.59
N ILE A 59 -0.05 5.41 -1.67
CA ILE A 59 -0.41 4.81 -0.39
C ILE A 59 0.09 5.74 0.71
N VAL A 60 -0.82 6.13 1.59
CA VAL A 60 -0.53 6.95 2.76
C VAL A 60 -0.90 6.15 4.00
N PHE A 61 0.02 6.07 4.95
CA PHE A 61 -0.23 5.44 6.25
C PHE A 61 0.64 6.07 7.33
N TYR A 62 0.38 5.72 8.58
CA TYR A 62 1.16 6.18 9.72
C TYR A 62 1.77 4.98 10.43
N ASP A 63 3.07 5.06 10.69
CA ASP A 63 3.80 4.12 11.54
C ASP A 63 4.27 4.87 12.79
N PHE A 64 3.80 4.46 13.97
CA PHE A 64 4.02 5.14 15.26
C PHE A 64 3.86 6.68 15.21
N GLY A 65 2.83 7.16 14.49
CA GLY A 65 2.55 8.60 14.33
C GLY A 65 3.36 9.31 13.25
N CYS A 66 4.34 8.65 12.64
CA CYS A 66 5.08 9.17 11.49
C CYS A 66 4.31 8.90 10.20
N LYS A 67 3.94 9.96 9.47
CA LYS A 67 3.30 9.84 8.15
C LYS A 67 4.29 9.25 7.14
N ARG A 68 3.86 8.21 6.44
CA ARG A 68 4.54 7.59 5.29
C ARG A 68 3.68 7.81 4.06
N VAL A 69 4.34 8.19 2.96
CA VAL A 69 3.76 8.29 1.63
C VAL A 69 4.65 7.48 0.71
N ILE A 70 4.07 6.53 0.01
CA ILE A 70 4.77 5.70 -0.99
C ILE A 70 3.91 5.61 -2.24
N GLU A 71 4.58 5.59 -3.39
CA GLU A 71 3.93 5.33 -4.67
C GLU A 71 4.36 3.96 -5.17
N GLY A 72 3.39 3.12 -5.49
CA GLY A 72 3.62 1.72 -5.81
C GLY A 72 2.70 1.19 -6.90
N LYS A 73 3.17 0.14 -7.57
CA LYS A 73 2.41 -0.63 -8.54
C LYS A 73 1.63 -1.74 -7.83
N LEU A 74 0.32 -1.76 -8.00
CA LEU A 74 -0.53 -2.81 -7.45
C LEU A 74 -0.12 -4.19 -8.02
N LEU A 75 0.18 -5.14 -7.14
CA LEU A 75 0.52 -6.52 -7.48
C LEU A 75 -0.61 -7.49 -7.16
N GLU A 76 -1.24 -7.32 -5.99
CA GLU A 76 -2.28 -8.23 -5.50
C GLU A 76 -3.37 -7.42 -4.81
N ASN A 77 -4.63 -7.78 -5.08
CA ASN A 77 -5.81 -7.12 -4.55
C ASN A 77 -6.88 -8.18 -4.24
N VAL A 78 -6.91 -8.62 -2.99
CA VAL A 78 -7.85 -9.62 -2.45
C VAL A 78 -8.47 -9.08 -1.16
N GLU A 79 -9.47 -9.76 -0.61
CA GLU A 79 -10.22 -9.26 0.56
C GLU A 79 -9.35 -9.22 1.83
N GLU A 80 -8.38 -10.14 1.95
CA GLU A 80 -7.53 -10.30 3.13
C GLU A 80 -6.32 -9.35 3.13
N LYS A 81 -5.83 -8.99 1.94
CA LYS A 81 -4.60 -8.21 1.77
C LYS A 81 -4.54 -7.48 0.44
N ILE A 82 -3.70 -6.46 0.43
CA ILE A 82 -3.30 -5.73 -0.77
C ILE A 82 -1.78 -5.57 -0.80
N THR A 83 -1.18 -5.80 -1.96
CA THR A 83 0.29 -5.76 -2.11
C THR A 83 0.70 -4.78 -3.20
N PHE A 84 1.69 -3.94 -2.92
CA PHE A 84 2.26 -2.98 -3.85
C PHE A 84 3.76 -3.19 -4.03
N LYS A 85 4.24 -3.13 -5.27
CA LYS A 85 5.66 -3.03 -5.59
C LYS A 85 6.09 -1.57 -5.54
N VAL A 86 7.12 -1.26 -4.77
CA VAL A 86 7.77 0.04 -4.69
C VAL A 86 9.25 -0.18 -4.98
N LEU A 87 9.65 0.03 -6.24
CA LEU A 87 10.98 -0.31 -6.74
C LEU A 87 11.32 -1.78 -6.43
N GLU A 88 12.36 -2.03 -5.63
CA GLU A 88 12.82 -3.37 -5.22
C GLU A 88 12.10 -3.93 -3.97
N LYS A 89 11.13 -3.19 -3.43
CA LYS A 89 10.38 -3.56 -2.23
C LYS A 89 8.95 -3.95 -2.55
N GLU A 90 8.41 -4.86 -1.76
CA GLU A 90 6.97 -5.16 -1.73
C GLU A 90 6.39 -4.74 -0.39
N TYR A 91 5.26 -4.03 -0.43
CA TYR A 91 4.49 -3.61 0.71
C TYR A 91 3.15 -4.33 0.71
N GLU A 92 3.00 -5.28 1.62
CA GLU A 92 1.75 -6.00 1.86
C GLU A 92 1.02 -5.36 3.04
N PHE A 93 -0.20 -4.90 2.83
CA PHE A 93 -1.09 -4.40 3.87
C PHE A 93 -2.19 -5.41 4.13
N SER A 94 -2.48 -5.66 5.41
CA SER A 94 -3.59 -6.49 5.87
C SER A 94 -4.09 -5.96 7.22
N HIS A 95 -5.32 -6.30 7.60
CA HIS A 95 -5.82 -5.91 8.92
C HIS A 95 -5.02 -6.61 10.03
N LEU A 96 -4.67 -5.87 11.09
CA LEU A 96 -4.00 -6.46 12.26
C LEU A 96 -4.93 -7.42 13.02
N ARG A 97 -6.24 -7.15 12.99
CA ARG A 97 -7.31 -8.02 13.47
C ARG A 97 -8.45 -8.01 12.45
N PRO A 98 -9.07 -9.16 12.13
CA PRO A 98 -10.17 -9.21 11.16
C PRO A 98 -11.34 -8.30 11.61
N PRO A 99 -12.11 -7.72 10.66
CA PRO A 99 -13.17 -6.76 10.95
C PRO A 99 -14.31 -7.27 11.86
N SER A 100 -14.36 -8.56 12.16
CA SER A 100 -15.36 -9.22 13.02
C SER A 100 -15.00 -9.32 14.51
N ALA A 101 -13.88 -8.74 14.96
CA ALA A 101 -13.44 -8.77 16.36
C ALA A 101 -13.65 -7.44 17.11
N GLN A 102 -14.68 -6.68 16.76
CA GLN A 102 -15.22 -5.60 17.58
C GLN A 102 -16.53 -6.12 18.18
N GLY A 103 -16.42 -6.68 19.39
CA GLY A 103 -17.58 -7.04 20.21
C GLY A 103 -18.32 -5.81 20.74
#